data_AF-A0A8E2U3A5-F1
#
_entry.id   AF-A0A8E2U3A5-F1
#
_cell.length_a   1.000
_cell.length_b   1.000
_cell.length_c   1.000
_cell.angle_alpha   90.00
_cell.angle_beta   90.00
_cell.angle_gamma   90.00
#
_symmetry.space_group_name_H-M   'P 1'
#
loop_
_entity.id
_entity.type
_entity.pdbx_description
1 polymer ?
#
loop_
_entity_poly.entity_id
_entity_poly.type
_entity_poly.pdbx_seq_one_letter_code
_entity_poly.pdbx_strand_id
1 'polypeptide(L)' 'DLCSIKTFAEMSGVSVEEAINWADSGAIPSLKLADFRMVNLARLRDDLLKGKTEFQAGDYSHV' A
#
# COMPACT_ATOMS: atom_id res chain seq x y z
N ASP A 1 -5.96 -10.22 3.03
CA ASP A 1 -6.09 -9.14 4.03
C ASP A 1 -6.02 -7.78 3.38
N LEU A 2 -7.05 -6.95 3.60
CA LEU A 2 -7.14 -5.57 3.13
C LEU A 2 -7.34 -4.65 4.35
N CYS A 3 -6.68 -3.50 4.36
CA CYS A 3 -6.88 -2.48 5.39
C CYS A 3 -7.07 -1.09 4.77
N SER A 4 -7.73 -0.21 5.50
CA SER A 4 -7.86 1.19 5.12
C SER A 4 -6.49 1.89 5.13
N ILE A 5 -6.29 2.87 4.25
CA ILE A 5 -5.03 3.64 4.20
C ILE A 5 -4.69 4.27 5.56
N LYS A 6 -5.71 4.75 6.29
CA LYS A 6 -5.53 5.31 7.63
C LYS A 6 -4.87 4.31 8.59
N THR A 7 -5.41 3.10 8.69
CA THR A 7 -4.87 2.05 9.55
C THR A 7 -3.46 1.65 9.10
N PHE A 8 -3.20 1.59 7.78
CA PHE A 8 -1.86 1.32 7.27
C PHE A 8 -0.86 2.41 7.67
N ALA A 9 -1.27 3.68 7.60
CA ALA A 9 -0.45 4.82 8.02
C ALA A 9 -0.11 4.73 9.52
N GLU A 10 -1.10 4.45 10.36
CA GLU A 10 -0.94 4.25 11.80
C GLU A 10 0.01 3.07 12.11
N MET A 11 -0.13 1.95 11.40
CA MET A 11 0.76 0.78 11.58
C MET A 11 2.18 1.03 11.09
N SER A 12 2.35 1.80 10.02
CA SER A 12 3.65 2.09 9.42
C SER A 12 4.37 3.27 10.10
N GLY A 13 3.68 3.99 11.00
CA GLY A 13 4.23 5.18 11.65
C GLY A 13 4.38 6.39 10.72
N VAL A 14 3.60 6.44 9.64
CA VAL A 14 3.61 7.54 8.66
C VAL A 14 2.30 8.31 8.66
N SER A 15 2.31 9.50 8.07
CA SER A 15 1.09 10.29 7.89
C SER A 15 0.15 9.65 6.87
N VAL A 16 -1.15 9.86 7.05
CA VAL A 16 -2.17 9.36 6.11
C VAL A 16 -1.93 9.89 4.70
N GLU A 17 -1.51 11.15 4.56
CA GLU A 17 -1.18 11.76 3.26
C GLU A 17 -0.01 11.05 2.56
N GLU A 18 1.03 10.67 3.30
CA GLU A 18 2.15 9.91 2.73
C GLU A 18 1.71 8.52 2.29
N ALA A 19 0.91 7.83 3.11
CA ALA A 19 0.35 6.54 2.75
C ALA A 19 -0.57 6.62 1.52
N ILE A 20 -1.35 7.70 1.37
CA ILE A 20 -2.14 7.98 0.16
C ILE A 20 -1.19 8.17 -1.02
N ASN A 21 -0.15 8.97 -0.89
CA ASN A 21 0.82 9.22 -1.96
C ASN A 21 1.52 7.93 -2.40
N TRP A 22 1.88 7.04 -1.47
CA TRP A 22 2.44 5.73 -1.80
C TRP A 22 1.44 4.84 -2.53
N ALA A 23 0.18 4.85 -2.12
CA ALA A 23 -0.86 4.09 -2.77
C ALA A 23 -1.14 4.64 -4.20
N ASP A 24 -1.16 5.96 -4.35
CA ASP A 24 -1.44 6.64 -5.60
C ASP A 24 -0.31 6.51 -6.63
N SER A 25 0.93 6.68 -6.17
CA SER A 25 2.13 6.44 -6.98
C SER A 25 2.38 4.95 -7.29
N GLY A 26 1.60 4.04 -6.68
CA GLY A 26 1.78 2.60 -6.82
C GLY A 26 3.06 2.08 -6.15
N ALA A 27 3.59 2.79 -5.14
CA ALA A 27 4.67 2.30 -4.30
C ALA A 27 4.23 1.18 -3.36
N ILE A 28 2.97 1.21 -2.89
CA ILE A 28 2.38 0.13 -2.10
C ILE A 28 1.19 -0.51 -2.84
N PRO A 29 0.94 -1.82 -2.63
CA PRO A 29 -0.19 -2.50 -3.25
C PRO A 29 -1.49 -1.92 -2.72
N SER A 30 -2.25 -1.24 -3.56
CA SER A 30 -3.55 -0.68 -3.23
C SER A 30 -4.62 -1.09 -4.25
N LEU A 31 -5.86 -1.18 -3.78
CA LEU A 31 -7.03 -1.51 -4.58
C LEU A 31 -8.01 -0.35 -4.47
N LYS A 32 -8.47 0.14 -5.61
CA LYS A 32 -9.56 1.12 -5.68
C LYS A 32 -10.89 0.38 -5.81
N LEU A 33 -11.70 0.44 -4.76
CA LEU A 33 -13.04 -0.14 -4.70
C LEU A 33 -14.06 1.00 -4.74
N ALA A 34 -14.63 1.24 -5.93
CA ALA A 34 -15.53 2.36 -6.20
C ALA A 34 -14.92 3.71 -5.74
N ASP A 35 -15.41 4.24 -4.62
CA ASP A 35 -14.98 5.51 -4.01
C ASP A 35 -13.87 5.38 -2.96
N PHE A 36 -13.54 4.16 -2.51
CA PHE A 36 -12.58 3.95 -1.45
C PHE A 36 -11.31 3.28 -1.97
N ARG A 37 -10.17 3.65 -1.39
CA ARG A 37 -8.88 2.99 -1.64
C ARG A 37 -8.47 2.19 -0.41
N MET A 38 -8.11 0.93 -0.63
CA MET A 38 -7.67 0.00 0.42
C MET A 38 -6.27 -0.50 0.11
N VAL A 39 -5.44 -0.69 1.14
CA VAL A 39 -4.10 -1.27 1.03
C VAL A 39 -4.19 -2.78 1.14
N ASN A 40 -3.57 -3.49 0.20
CA ASN A 40 -3.50 -4.94 0.20
C ASN A 40 -2.28 -5.40 1.01
N LEU A 41 -2.51 -5.58 2.31
CA LEU A 41 -1.49 -6.05 3.24
C LEU A 41 -1.03 -7.47 2.96
N ALA A 42 -1.90 -8.32 2.42
CA ALA A 42 -1.49 -9.68 2.08
C ALA A 42 -0.39 -9.67 1.01
N ARG A 43 -0.52 -8.81 0.00
CA ARG A 43 0.50 -8.67 -1.04
C ARG A 43 1.77 -8.02 -0.50
N LEU A 44 1.65 -6.93 0.27
CA LEU A 44 2.80 -6.28 0.91
C LEU A 44 3.57 -7.26 1.80
N ARG A 45 2.87 -8.09 2.58
CA ARG A 45 3.47 -9.12 3.43
C ARG A 45 4.13 -10.22 2.61
N ASP A 46 3.52 -10.65 1.52
CA ASP A 46 4.10 -11.67 0.63
C ASP A 46 5.41 -11.17 -0.01
N ASP A 47 5.44 -9.91 -0.47
CA ASP A 47 6.64 -9.27 -0.99
C ASP A 47 7.73 -9.13 0.08
N LEU A 48 7.38 -8.72 1.30
CA LEU A 48 8.31 -8.69 2.44
C LEU A 48 8.87 -10.09 2.76
N LEU A 49 8.03 -11.13 2.72
CA LEU A 49 8.43 -12.52 2.94
C LEU A 49 9.33 -13.05 1.81
N LYS A 50 9.15 -12.56 0.59
CA LYS A 50 10.03 -12.82 -0.56
C LYS A 50 11.37 -12.08 -0.48
N GLY A 51 11.55 -11.21 0.51
CA GLY A 51 12.78 -10.43 0.72
C GLY A 51 12.77 -9.07 0.02
N LYS A 52 11.62 -8.58 -0.42
CA LYS A 52 11.50 -7.24 -0.98
C LYS A 52 11.50 -6.20 0.14
N THR A 53 12.54 -5.38 0.18
CA THR A 53 12.70 -4.30 1.17
C THR A 53 12.48 -2.91 0.58
N GLU A 54 12.41 -2.79 -0.75
CA GLU A 54 12.27 -1.53 -1.46
C GLU A 54 10.95 -1.48 -2.24
N PHE A 55 10.19 -0.42 -2.00
CA PHE A 55 8.88 -0.17 -2.56
C PHE A 55 8.95 1.15 -3.33
N GLN A 56 8.98 1.07 -4.66
CA GLN A 56 9.15 2.24 -5.53
C GLN A 56 7.85 2.58 -6.26
N ALA A 57 7.65 3.86 -6.58
CA ALA A 57 6.52 4.29 -7.41
C ALA A 57 6.49 3.49 -8.73
N GLY A 58 5.31 3.01 -9.11
CA GLY A 58 5.13 2.16 -10.29
C GLY A 58 5.10 0.66 -10.01
N ASP A 59 5.62 0.21 -8.87
CA ASP A 59 5.77 -1.22 -8.56
C ASP A 59 4.45 -1.98 -8.50
N TYR A 60 3.37 -1.30 -8.09
CA TYR A 60 2.01 -1.80 -7.99
C TYR A 60 1.01 -1.04 -8.87
N SER A 61 1.47 -0.26 -9.85
CA SER A 61 0.59 0.54 -10.73
C SER A 61 -0.14 -0.27 -11.82
N HIS A 62 0.14 -1.57 -11.94
CA HIS A 62 -0.31 -2.45 -13.04
C HIS A 62 -1.32 -3.53 -12.62
N VAL A 63 -2.22 -3.25 -11.67
CA VAL A 63 -3.32 -4.18 -11.31
C VAL A 63 -4.68 -3.52 -11.35
#